data_AF-A0AAY5KR99-F1
#
_entry.id   AF-A0AAY5KR99-F1
#
_cell.length_a   1.000
_cell.length_b   1.000
_cell.length_c   1.000
_cell.angle_alpha   90.00
_cell.angle_beta   90.00
_cell.angle_gamma   90.00
#
_symmetry.space_group_name_H-M   'P 1'
#
loop_
_entity.id
_entity.type
_entity.pdbx_description
1 polymer ?
#
loop_
_entity_poly.entity_id
_entity_poly.type
_entity_poly.pdbx_seq_one_letter_code
_entity_poly.pdbx_strand_id
1 'polypeptide(L)'
;MIIGCLQSKYRKPKLNEMDCLNVPRILPNSPRKARGQIQVIFGPMFSGKSTELMRRVRRFQIAQYNCLVIKYARDTRYSETGMATHDKSTMEAVPANCLEDVRSLAKRACVIGIDEGQFFPDTVEFCEEMANMGKTIIVAALDGTFQRKPFGNILNLVPLAESVVKLNAVCMQCFKEAAYTKRLGAEKEVEVIGGADKYHAVCRKCYGNLMNNVEKENSAPLRDETPPHVLMGKTLESATVPRKLFSSLHL
;
A
#
# COMPACT_ATOMS: atom_id res chain seq x y z
N MET A 1 55.76 51.27 3.11
CA MET A 1 54.81 51.39 1.98
C MET A 1 55.64 51.23 0.72
N ILE A 2 55.50 50.22 -0.14
CA ILE A 2 54.31 49.85 -0.91
C ILE A 2 54.36 48.33 -1.22
N ILE A 3 53.31 47.65 -0.73
CA ILE A 3 52.47 46.61 -1.36
C ILE A 3 53.14 45.33 -1.91
N GLY A 4 53.06 44.26 -1.09
CA GLY A 4 53.22 42.87 -1.52
C GLY A 4 52.01 42.36 -2.30
N CYS A 5 52.28 41.76 -3.45
CA CYS A 5 51.28 41.13 -4.32
C CYS A 5 50.95 39.72 -3.78
N LEU A 6 49.83 39.60 -3.07
CA LEU A 6 49.22 38.33 -2.69
C LEU A 6 48.58 37.69 -3.93
N GLN A 7 49.22 36.67 -4.49
CA GLN A 7 48.59 35.78 -5.47
C GLN A 7 47.46 34.99 -4.79
N SER A 8 46.22 35.46 -5.00
CA SER A 8 45.01 34.72 -4.70
C SER A 8 44.96 33.45 -5.57
N LYS A 9 45.16 32.29 -4.94
CA LYS A 9 44.87 30.99 -5.52
C LYS A 9 43.36 30.87 -5.73
N TYR A 10 42.88 31.28 -6.91
CA TYR A 10 41.55 30.93 -7.39
C TYR A 10 41.47 29.40 -7.58
N ARG A 11 40.96 28.72 -6.54
CA ARG A 11 40.69 27.29 -6.57
C ARG A 11 39.39 27.10 -7.36
N LYS A 12 39.48 26.53 -8.57
CA LYS A 12 38.30 26.10 -9.34
C LYS A 12 37.40 25.25 -8.43
N PRO A 13 36.10 25.54 -8.30
CA PRO A 13 35.21 24.63 -7.59
C PRO A 13 35.15 23.31 -8.38
N LYS A 14 35.40 22.20 -7.68
CA LYS A 14 35.11 20.85 -8.19
C LYS A 14 33.62 20.80 -8.52
N LEU A 15 33.24 20.17 -9.63
CA LEU A 15 31.84 19.89 -9.94
C LEU A 15 31.23 19.14 -8.75
N ASN A 16 30.34 19.81 -8.02
CA ASN A 16 29.58 19.22 -6.94
C ASN A 16 28.55 18.25 -7.51
N GLU A 17 28.28 17.19 -6.73
CA GLU A 17 27.15 16.29 -6.86
C GLU A 17 25.87 17.04 -7.24
N MET A 18 25.10 16.49 -8.19
CA MET A 18 23.81 17.03 -8.61
C MET A 18 22.88 17.09 -7.40
N ASP A 19 22.70 18.28 -6.84
CA ASP A 19 21.69 18.56 -5.83
C ASP A 19 20.32 18.20 -6.43
N CYS A 20 19.73 17.13 -5.92
CA CYS A 20 18.48 16.55 -6.40
C CYS A 20 17.23 17.38 -6.00
N LEU A 21 17.45 18.52 -5.35
CA LEU A 21 16.45 19.48 -4.90
C LEU A 21 16.38 20.62 -5.91
N ASN A 22 15.28 20.73 -6.66
CA ASN A 22 15.05 21.86 -7.56
C ASN A 22 14.47 23.06 -6.78
N VAL A 23 15.10 23.42 -5.66
CA VAL A 23 14.66 24.49 -4.75
C VAL A 23 15.71 25.59 -4.73
N PRO A 24 15.34 26.87 -4.96
CA PRO A 24 16.28 27.98 -4.81
C PRO A 24 16.77 28.08 -3.36
N ARG A 25 18.05 27.76 -3.14
CA ARG A 25 18.83 28.03 -1.91
C ARG A 25 18.25 27.49 -0.60
N ILE A 26 18.63 26.26 -0.26
CA ILE A 26 18.55 25.75 1.11
C ILE A 26 19.59 26.50 1.96
N LEU A 27 19.15 27.03 3.11
CA LEU A 27 19.96 27.82 4.03
C LEU A 27 21.19 27.04 4.53
N PRO A 28 22.35 27.69 4.71
CA PRO A 28 23.65 27.05 4.98
C PRO A 28 23.73 26.24 6.29
N ASN A 29 22.74 26.37 7.18
CA ASN A 29 22.67 25.76 8.51
C ASN A 29 21.59 24.68 8.68
N SER A 30 20.92 24.24 7.60
CA SER A 30 20.05 23.05 7.66
C SER A 30 20.92 21.79 7.83
N PRO A 31 20.58 20.82 8.70
CA PRO A 31 21.41 19.64 8.93
C PRO A 31 21.68 18.88 7.62
N ARG A 32 22.91 18.98 7.12
CA ARG A 32 23.41 18.51 5.81
C ARG A 32 23.63 17.00 5.71
N LYS A 33 22.84 16.16 6.37
CA LYS A 33 22.91 14.71 6.11
C LYS A 33 21.64 14.29 5.40
N ALA A 34 21.79 13.86 4.16
CA ALA A 34 20.76 13.06 3.51
C ALA A 34 20.48 11.86 4.43
N ARG A 35 19.28 11.81 5.01
CA ARG A 35 18.82 10.68 5.80
C ARG A 35 17.90 9.91 4.87
N GLY A 36 18.47 8.93 4.18
CA GLY A 36 17.63 7.97 3.50
C GLY A 36 16.80 7.19 4.50
N GLN A 37 15.72 6.61 4.01
CA GLN A 37 14.81 5.82 4.83
C GLN A 37 14.03 4.88 3.92
N ILE A 38 13.56 3.78 4.49
CA ILE A 38 12.63 2.83 3.89
C ILE A 38 11.33 2.88 4.68
N GLN A 39 10.24 3.13 3.97
CA GLN A 39 8.88 3.07 4.49
C GLN A 39 8.13 1.95 3.78
N VAL A 40 7.52 1.05 4.54
CA VAL A 40 6.78 -0.09 3.99
C VAL A 40 5.30 0.01 4.35
N ILE A 41 4.45 -0.11 3.35
CA ILE A 41 2.99 -0.10 3.44
C ILE A 41 2.49 -1.49 3.03
N PHE A 42 2.26 -2.32 4.03
CA PHE A 42 1.68 -3.64 3.89
C PHE A 42 0.14 -3.60 3.92
N GLY A 43 -0.47 -4.73 3.58
CA GLY A 43 -1.89 -4.98 3.71
C GLY A 43 -2.40 -5.97 2.66
N PRO A 44 -3.62 -6.48 2.81
CA PRO A 44 -4.22 -7.34 1.80
C PRO A 44 -4.52 -6.57 0.51
N MET A 45 -5.06 -7.25 -0.49
CA MET A 45 -5.68 -6.57 -1.63
C MET A 45 -6.83 -5.67 -1.12
N PHE A 46 -7.12 -4.60 -1.86
CA PHE A 46 -8.21 -3.64 -1.56
C PHE A 46 -8.06 -2.81 -0.28
N SER A 47 -6.90 -2.82 0.38
CA SER A 47 -6.63 -1.98 1.57
C SER A 47 -6.13 -0.55 1.26
N GLY A 48 -6.02 -0.18 -0.02
CA GLY A 48 -5.58 1.16 -0.43
C GLY A 48 -4.06 1.41 -0.38
N LYS A 49 -3.23 0.36 -0.47
CA LYS A 49 -1.76 0.48 -0.42
C LYS A 49 -1.20 1.46 -1.46
N SER A 50 -1.57 1.29 -2.74
CA SER A 50 -1.15 2.17 -3.83
C SER A 50 -1.62 3.61 -3.62
N THR A 51 -2.84 3.79 -3.06
CA THR A 51 -3.36 5.12 -2.70
C THR A 51 -2.51 5.78 -1.61
N GLU A 52 -2.15 5.05 -0.55
CA GLU A 52 -1.30 5.58 0.52
C GLU A 52 0.13 5.85 0.03
N LEU A 53 0.69 4.99 -0.83
CA LEU A 53 1.96 5.23 -1.51
C LEU A 53 1.94 6.55 -2.26
N MET A 54 0.97 6.73 -3.17
CA MET A 54 0.85 7.93 -3.98
C MET A 54 0.62 9.17 -3.13
N ARG A 55 -0.19 9.07 -2.06
CA ARG A 55 -0.39 10.16 -1.10
C ARG A 55 0.93 10.59 -0.44
N ARG A 56 1.78 9.64 -0.05
CA ARG A 56 3.09 9.95 0.55
C ARG A 56 4.04 10.56 -0.47
N VAL A 57 4.15 10.02 -1.68
CA VAL A 57 5.01 10.55 -2.74
C VAL A 57 4.56 11.98 -3.14
N ARG A 58 3.25 12.23 -3.29
CA ARG A 58 2.70 13.54 -3.68
C ARG A 58 3.07 14.65 -2.70
N ARG A 59 3.23 14.35 -1.40
CA ARG A 59 3.70 15.32 -0.40
C ARG A 59 5.11 15.83 -0.70
N PHE A 60 6.00 14.96 -1.16
CA PHE A 60 7.35 15.34 -1.57
C PHE A 60 7.36 16.05 -2.93
N GLN A 61 6.53 15.60 -3.87
CA GLN A 61 6.39 16.23 -5.17
C GLN A 61 5.91 17.69 -5.05
N ILE A 62 4.91 17.97 -4.21
CA ILE A 62 4.42 19.34 -3.93
C ILE A 62 5.56 20.21 -3.41
N ALA A 63 6.44 19.64 -2.58
CA ALA A 63 7.65 20.29 -2.07
C ALA A 63 8.83 20.31 -3.09
N GLN A 64 8.58 20.02 -4.36
CA GLN A 64 9.55 20.09 -5.47
C GLN A 64 10.70 19.07 -5.41
N TYR A 65 10.52 17.96 -4.68
CA TYR A 65 11.46 16.84 -4.74
C TYR A 65 11.31 16.09 -6.06
N ASN A 66 12.43 15.67 -6.66
CA ASN A 66 12.39 14.76 -7.79
C ASN A 66 11.89 13.38 -7.33
N CYS A 67 10.72 12.97 -7.81
CA CYS A 67 10.05 11.74 -7.41
C CYS A 67 9.97 10.76 -8.58
N LEU A 68 10.24 9.49 -8.31
CA LEU A 68 10.06 8.37 -9.23
C LEU A 68 9.04 7.41 -8.65
N VAL A 69 8.02 7.02 -9.42
CA VAL A 69 7.10 5.94 -9.05
C VAL A 69 7.34 4.77 -10.01
N ILE A 70 7.52 3.58 -9.47
CA ILE A 70 7.78 2.34 -10.21
C ILE A 70 6.60 1.41 -9.97
N LYS A 71 6.09 0.79 -11.04
CA LYS A 71 5.01 -0.22 -10.98
C LYS A 71 5.46 -1.52 -11.63
N TYR A 72 4.90 -2.63 -11.18
CA TYR A 72 5.18 -3.94 -11.78
C TYR A 72 4.59 -4.04 -13.19
N ALA A 73 5.42 -4.30 -14.20
CA ALA A 73 5.02 -4.24 -15.61
C ALA A 73 3.96 -5.27 -16.00
N ARG A 74 3.94 -6.45 -15.36
CA ARG A 74 2.95 -7.49 -15.66
C ARG A 74 1.61 -7.25 -14.98
N ASP A 75 1.51 -6.26 -14.11
CA ASP A 75 0.23 -5.84 -13.56
C ASP A 75 -0.47 -4.85 -14.48
N THR A 76 -1.25 -5.40 -15.42
CA THR A 76 -2.02 -4.62 -16.41
C THR A 76 -3.44 -4.30 -15.96
N ARG A 77 -3.81 -4.59 -14.71
CA ARG A 77 -5.19 -4.37 -14.21
C ARG A 77 -5.61 -2.91 -14.25
N TYR A 78 -4.64 -2.00 -14.27
CA TYR A 78 -4.85 -0.55 -14.23
C TYR A 78 -4.30 0.17 -15.46
N SER A 79 -3.85 -0.54 -16.51
CA SER A 79 -3.17 0.07 -17.66
C SER A 79 -4.09 0.78 -18.66
N GLU A 80 -5.40 0.50 -18.67
CA GLU A 80 -6.34 1.12 -19.62
C GLU A 80 -7.01 2.39 -19.08
N THR A 81 -7.17 2.50 -17.76
CA THR A 81 -7.56 3.75 -17.09
C THR A 81 -6.33 4.33 -16.43
N GLY A 82 -5.41 4.88 -17.24
CA GLY A 82 -4.30 5.68 -16.73
C GLY A 82 -4.83 6.61 -15.64
N MET A 83 -4.20 6.64 -14.46
CA MET A 83 -4.66 7.34 -13.26
C MET A 83 -5.45 8.62 -13.62
N ALA A 84 -6.77 8.47 -13.80
CA ALA A 84 -7.60 9.52 -14.36
C ALA A 84 -8.43 10.05 -13.21
N THR A 85 -7.85 11.02 -12.53
CA THR A 85 -8.61 11.98 -11.73
C THR A 85 -8.03 13.34 -12.07
N HIS A 86 -8.58 13.97 -13.11
CA HIS A 86 -8.75 15.39 -13.48
C HIS A 86 -7.71 16.47 -13.08
N ASP A 87 -6.65 16.16 -12.36
CA ASP A 87 -5.53 17.02 -12.03
C ASP A 87 -4.43 16.75 -13.06
N LYS A 88 -4.00 17.78 -13.79
CA LYS A 88 -2.89 17.75 -14.75
C LYS A 88 -1.50 17.47 -14.11
N SER A 89 -1.45 16.73 -13.00
CA SER A 89 -0.27 16.45 -12.19
C SER A 89 -0.15 14.97 -11.82
N THR A 90 -0.63 14.06 -12.67
CA THR A 90 -0.45 12.63 -12.45
C THR A 90 1.03 12.29 -12.58
N MET A 91 1.66 11.84 -11.49
CA MET A 91 3.00 11.24 -11.55
C MET A 91 2.89 9.97 -12.39
N GLU A 92 3.49 9.99 -13.57
CA GLU A 92 3.56 8.83 -14.43
C GLU A 92 4.43 7.76 -13.76
N ALA A 93 3.86 6.58 -13.54
CA ALA A 93 4.57 5.45 -12.95
C ALA A 93 5.30 4.66 -14.04
N VAL A 94 6.61 4.47 -13.86
CA VAL A 94 7.46 3.73 -14.78
C VAL A 94 7.25 2.23 -14.59
N PRO A 95 6.80 1.48 -15.63
CA PRO A 95 6.67 0.03 -15.54
C PRO A 95 8.06 -0.62 -15.56
N ALA A 96 8.27 -1.62 -14.70
CA ALA A 96 9.49 -2.42 -14.66
C ALA A 96 9.20 -3.88 -14.29
N ASN A 97 10.04 -4.81 -14.76
CA ASN A 97 10.02 -6.21 -14.29
C ASN A 97 11.02 -6.43 -13.16
N CYS A 98 12.13 -5.68 -13.18
CA CYS A 98 13.22 -5.68 -12.22
C CYS A 98 13.53 -4.22 -11.83
N LEU A 99 13.88 -3.93 -10.58
CA LEU A 99 14.18 -2.56 -10.16
C LEU A 99 15.55 -2.09 -10.70
N GLU A 100 16.46 -3.03 -10.95
CA GLU A 100 17.74 -2.74 -11.60
C GLU A 100 17.57 -2.05 -12.97
N ASP A 101 16.52 -2.42 -13.73
CA ASP A 101 16.21 -1.85 -15.06
C ASP A 101 16.00 -0.32 -14.99
N VAL A 102 15.52 0.17 -13.85
CA VAL A 102 15.22 1.59 -13.61
C VAL A 102 16.21 2.26 -12.66
N ARG A 103 17.32 1.59 -12.30
CA ARG A 103 18.31 2.12 -11.34
C ARG A 103 18.92 3.44 -11.75
N SER A 104 19.17 3.65 -13.04
CA SER A 104 19.70 4.93 -13.57
C SER A 104 18.72 6.10 -13.39
N LEU A 105 17.41 5.83 -13.48
CA LEU A 105 16.35 6.80 -13.15
C LEU A 105 16.28 7.02 -11.64
N ALA A 106 16.29 5.94 -10.86
CA ALA A 106 16.24 5.98 -9.40
C ALA A 106 17.38 6.79 -8.77
N LYS A 107 18.61 6.66 -9.31
CA LYS A 107 19.77 7.45 -8.87
C LYS A 107 19.57 8.96 -8.98
N ARG A 108 18.73 9.42 -9.93
CA ARG A 108 18.42 10.85 -10.14
C ARG A 108 17.27 11.36 -9.25
N ALA A 109 16.47 10.47 -8.67
CA ALA A 109 15.35 10.82 -7.80
C ALA A 109 15.79 11.01 -6.33
N CYS A 110 15.05 11.84 -5.59
CA CYS A 110 15.16 11.94 -4.13
C CYS A 110 14.24 10.94 -3.42
N VAL A 111 13.05 10.72 -4.02
CA VAL A 111 11.98 9.91 -3.46
C VAL A 111 11.59 8.86 -4.48
N ILE A 112 11.56 7.61 -4.07
CA ILE A 112 11.23 6.47 -4.92
C ILE A 112 10.04 5.75 -4.31
N GLY A 113 8.92 5.74 -5.02
CA GLY A 113 7.76 4.92 -4.73
C GLY A 113 7.81 3.61 -5.51
N ILE A 114 7.60 2.48 -4.85
CA ILE A 114 7.54 1.15 -5.47
C ILE A 114 6.18 0.56 -5.17
N ASP A 115 5.34 0.39 -6.19
CA ASP A 115 4.06 -0.29 -6.07
C ASP A 115 4.17 -1.77 -6.43
N GLU A 116 3.37 -2.59 -5.76
CA GLU A 116 3.39 -4.06 -5.88
C GLU A 116 4.79 -4.67 -5.65
N GLY A 117 5.51 -4.14 -4.63
CA GLY A 117 6.89 -4.49 -4.30
C GLY A 117 7.16 -6.00 -4.16
N GLN A 118 6.16 -6.78 -3.77
CA GLN A 118 6.31 -8.23 -3.61
C GLN A 118 6.65 -9.01 -4.89
N PHE A 119 6.44 -8.41 -6.08
CA PHE A 119 6.75 -9.04 -7.36
C PHE A 119 8.19 -8.80 -7.84
N PHE A 120 8.90 -7.84 -7.25
CA PHE A 120 10.28 -7.53 -7.64
C PHE A 120 11.26 -8.37 -6.80
N PRO A 121 12.05 -9.26 -7.42
CA PRO A 121 12.96 -10.15 -6.69
C PRO A 121 14.11 -9.39 -6.02
N ASP A 122 14.47 -8.23 -6.55
CA ASP A 122 15.58 -7.37 -6.14
C ASP A 122 15.14 -6.21 -5.22
N THR A 123 13.91 -6.26 -4.69
CA THR A 123 13.35 -5.17 -3.85
C THR A 123 14.22 -4.83 -2.66
N VAL A 124 14.70 -5.85 -1.94
CA VAL A 124 15.38 -5.67 -0.66
C VAL A 124 16.72 -4.98 -0.88
N GLU A 125 17.53 -5.51 -1.79
CA GLU A 125 18.85 -4.98 -2.14
C GLU A 125 18.74 -3.57 -2.73
N PHE A 126 17.77 -3.34 -3.61
CA PHE A 126 17.54 -2.04 -4.22
C PHE A 126 17.13 -0.98 -3.18
N CYS A 127 16.20 -1.31 -2.27
CA CYS A 127 15.74 -0.38 -1.25
C CYS A 127 16.88 0.01 -0.29
N GLU A 128 17.66 -0.96 0.16
CA GLU A 128 18.79 -0.76 1.05
C GLU A 128 19.88 0.10 0.39
N GLU A 129 20.25 -0.20 -0.86
CA GLU A 129 21.23 0.60 -1.60
C GLU A 129 20.76 2.05 -1.76
N MET A 130 19.53 2.26 -2.23
CA MET A 130 19.00 3.59 -2.50
C MET A 130 18.81 4.41 -1.21
N ALA A 131 18.39 3.78 -0.11
CA ALA A 131 18.30 4.42 1.19
C ALA A 131 19.69 4.80 1.73
N ASN A 132 20.69 3.92 1.61
CA ASN A 132 22.07 4.25 1.98
C ASN A 132 22.68 5.38 1.12
N MET A 133 22.17 5.59 -0.10
CA MET A 133 22.46 6.76 -0.93
C MET A 133 21.69 8.04 -0.51
N GLY A 134 20.95 8.01 0.60
CA GLY A 134 20.26 9.18 1.14
C GLY A 134 18.85 9.41 0.58
N LYS A 135 18.26 8.43 -0.13
CA LYS A 135 16.93 8.56 -0.75
C LYS A 135 15.82 8.10 0.19
N THR A 136 14.62 8.69 0.04
CA THR A 136 13.42 8.18 0.71
C THR A 136 12.74 7.14 -0.19
N ILE A 137 12.67 5.90 0.29
CA ILE A 137 12.04 4.78 -0.40
C ILE A 137 10.70 4.49 0.27
N ILE A 138 9.64 4.37 -0.52
CA ILE A 138 8.30 4.05 -0.05
C ILE A 138 7.80 2.85 -0.85
N VAL A 139 7.58 1.73 -0.18
CA VAL A 139 7.20 0.46 -0.80
C VAL A 139 5.78 0.11 -0.40
N ALA A 140 4.89 -0.06 -1.37
CA ALA A 140 3.59 -0.68 -1.17
C ALA A 140 3.65 -2.14 -1.61
N ALA A 141 3.24 -3.07 -0.74
CA ALA A 141 3.30 -4.48 -1.06
C ALA A 141 2.30 -5.33 -0.28
N LEU A 142 1.98 -6.51 -0.81
CA LEU A 142 1.32 -7.56 -0.05
C LEU A 142 2.31 -8.16 0.96
N ASP A 143 1.92 -8.28 2.23
CA ASP A 143 2.73 -8.98 3.24
C ASP A 143 2.66 -10.50 3.11
N GLY A 144 1.57 -11.01 2.54
CA GLY A 144 1.37 -12.45 2.35
C GLY A 144 0.58 -12.82 1.10
N THR A 145 0.82 -14.05 0.64
CA THR A 145 0.10 -14.67 -0.48
C THR A 145 -1.33 -15.03 -0.10
N PHE A 146 -2.10 -15.53 -1.07
CA PHE A 146 -3.44 -16.08 -0.83
C PHE A 146 -3.47 -17.24 0.18
N GLN A 147 -2.32 -17.85 0.48
CA GLN A 147 -2.15 -18.93 1.46
C GLN A 147 -1.75 -18.40 2.85
N ARG A 148 -1.63 -17.08 3.03
CA ARG A 148 -1.11 -16.42 4.24
C ARG A 148 0.34 -16.80 4.58
N LYS A 149 1.13 -17.14 3.55
CA LYS A 149 2.58 -17.28 3.64
C LYS A 149 3.25 -15.98 3.24
N PRO A 150 4.48 -15.69 3.68
CA PRO A 150 5.26 -14.55 3.17
C PRO A 150 5.24 -14.47 1.64
N PHE A 151 5.06 -13.28 1.08
CA PHE A 151 5.09 -13.08 -0.38
C PHE A 151 6.51 -12.73 -0.82
N GLY A 152 7.18 -13.67 -1.52
CA GLY A 152 8.56 -13.46 -1.97
C GLY A 152 9.49 -13.17 -0.79
N ASN A 153 10.40 -12.22 -0.97
CA ASN A 153 11.34 -11.74 0.05
C ASN A 153 10.90 -10.44 0.73
N ILE A 154 9.67 -9.96 0.49
CA ILE A 154 9.26 -8.59 0.87
C ILE A 154 9.30 -8.32 2.38
N LEU A 155 9.11 -9.35 3.20
CA LEU A 155 9.17 -9.22 4.66
C LEU A 155 10.60 -8.96 5.17
N ASN A 156 11.63 -9.20 4.35
CA ASN A 156 13.01 -8.88 4.70
C ASN A 156 13.26 -7.37 4.74
N LEU A 157 12.34 -6.53 4.22
CA LEU A 157 12.40 -5.07 4.42
C LEU A 157 12.05 -4.65 5.86
N VAL A 158 11.32 -5.47 6.63
CA VAL A 158 10.88 -5.10 7.99
C VAL A 158 12.03 -4.70 8.91
N PRO A 159 13.13 -5.47 9.04
CA PRO A 159 14.26 -5.08 9.88
C PRO A 159 15.07 -3.88 9.34
N LEU A 160 14.91 -3.55 8.05
CA LEU A 160 15.63 -2.46 7.38
C LEU A 160 14.84 -1.15 7.39
N ALA A 161 13.53 -1.20 7.62
CA ALA A 161 12.63 -0.07 7.47
C ALA A 161 12.46 0.75 8.74
N GLU A 162 12.59 2.08 8.62
CA GLU A 162 12.28 3.04 9.68
C GLU A 162 10.77 3.17 9.93
N SER A 163 9.93 2.78 8.96
CA SER A 163 8.47 2.80 9.12
C SER A 163 7.84 1.58 8.46
N VAL A 164 7.05 0.84 9.23
CA VAL A 164 6.24 -0.27 8.71
C VAL A 164 4.81 -0.05 9.17
N VAL A 165 3.87 -0.01 8.22
CA VAL A 165 2.43 0.02 8.50
C VAL A 165 1.76 -1.13 7.78
N LYS A 166 0.74 -1.73 8.41
CA LYS A 166 -0.13 -2.72 7.77
C LYS A 166 -1.54 -2.18 7.73
N LEU A 167 -2.01 -1.86 6.52
CA LEU A 167 -3.37 -1.41 6.27
C LEU A 167 -4.35 -2.58 6.32
N ASN A 168 -5.55 -2.32 6.79
CA ASN A 168 -6.68 -3.25 6.72
C ASN A 168 -7.61 -2.85 5.55
N ALA A 169 -8.26 -3.83 4.95
CA ALA A 169 -9.38 -3.63 4.04
C ALA A 169 -10.71 -3.87 4.76
N VAL A 170 -11.82 -3.82 4.04
CA VAL A 170 -13.13 -4.30 4.51
C VAL A 170 -13.35 -5.73 4.03
N CYS A 171 -13.77 -6.62 4.92
CA CYS A 171 -14.07 -8.01 4.60
C CYS A 171 -15.27 -8.09 3.67
N MET A 172 -15.07 -8.66 2.49
CA MET A 172 -16.10 -8.80 1.46
C MET A 172 -17.16 -9.87 1.78
N GLN A 173 -17.03 -10.56 2.93
CA GLN A 173 -18.01 -11.55 3.39
C GLN A 173 -18.81 -11.10 4.61
N CYS A 174 -18.18 -10.42 5.57
CA CYS A 174 -18.83 -10.05 6.84
C CYS A 174 -18.66 -8.59 7.24
N PHE A 175 -18.06 -7.77 6.36
CA PHE A 175 -17.94 -6.31 6.49
C PHE A 175 -17.12 -5.79 7.69
N LYS A 176 -16.46 -6.68 8.44
CA LYS A 176 -15.46 -6.35 9.47
C LYS A 176 -14.08 -6.06 8.84
N GLU A 177 -13.11 -5.64 9.63
CA GLU A 177 -11.73 -5.46 9.15
C GLU A 177 -11.15 -6.75 8.55
N ALA A 178 -10.54 -6.60 7.37
CA ALA A 178 -9.89 -7.66 6.63
C ALA A 178 -8.37 -7.45 6.61
N ALA A 179 -7.65 -8.51 6.97
CA ALA A 179 -6.19 -8.52 7.03
C ALA A 179 -5.57 -9.51 6.04
N TYR A 180 -6.39 -10.22 5.25
CA TYR A 180 -5.95 -11.28 4.34
C TYR A 180 -6.61 -11.17 2.97
N THR A 181 -5.90 -11.64 1.95
CA THR A 181 -6.43 -11.86 0.61
C THR A 181 -6.79 -13.35 0.47
N LYS A 182 -8.01 -13.67 0.06
CA LYS A 182 -8.46 -15.02 -0.25
C LYS A 182 -8.64 -15.15 -1.76
N ARG A 183 -8.01 -16.16 -2.37
CA ARG A 183 -8.26 -16.54 -3.77
C ARG A 183 -9.59 -17.30 -3.87
N LEU A 184 -10.36 -17.02 -4.92
CA LEU A 184 -11.66 -17.64 -5.19
C LEU A 184 -11.53 -18.90 -6.08
N GLY A 185 -10.59 -18.89 -7.01
CA GLY A 185 -10.31 -20.00 -7.90
C GLY A 185 -9.42 -21.10 -7.30
N ALA A 186 -9.23 -22.17 -8.06
CA ALA A 186 -8.47 -23.37 -7.66
C ALA A 186 -6.99 -23.33 -8.07
N GLU A 187 -6.54 -22.25 -8.71
CA GLU A 187 -5.15 -22.09 -9.15
C GLU A 187 -4.20 -22.15 -7.95
N LYS A 188 -3.09 -22.87 -8.11
CA LYS A 188 -2.09 -23.05 -7.05
C LYS A 188 -0.91 -22.10 -7.15
N GLU A 189 -0.67 -21.53 -8.33
CA GLU A 189 0.44 -20.60 -8.59
C GLU A 189 0.36 -19.37 -7.69
N VAL A 190 1.49 -18.91 -7.15
CA VAL A 190 1.49 -17.74 -6.26
C VAL A 190 1.15 -16.47 -7.03
N GLU A 191 1.78 -16.26 -8.19
CA GLU A 191 1.54 -15.12 -9.08
C GLU A 191 0.38 -15.43 -10.03
N VAL A 192 -0.80 -14.90 -9.71
CA VAL A 192 -1.95 -14.88 -10.63
C VAL A 192 -2.54 -13.48 -10.60
N ILE A 193 -2.39 -12.74 -11.70
CA ILE A 193 -2.92 -11.38 -11.82
C ILE A 193 -4.45 -11.44 -11.91
N GLY A 194 -5.11 -10.61 -11.09
CA GLY A 194 -6.57 -10.50 -11.03
C GLY A 194 -7.03 -9.46 -10.02
N GLY A 195 -8.30 -9.05 -10.14
CA GLY A 195 -8.95 -8.09 -9.24
C GLY A 195 -9.93 -8.80 -8.30
N ALA A 196 -11.09 -8.16 -8.09
CA ALA A 196 -12.16 -8.69 -7.24
C ALA A 196 -12.81 -9.96 -7.80
N ASP A 197 -12.66 -10.21 -9.09
CA ASP A 197 -13.09 -11.43 -9.78
C ASP A 197 -12.34 -12.69 -9.30
N LYS A 198 -11.07 -12.55 -8.88
CA LYS A 198 -10.24 -13.66 -8.41
C LYS A 198 -9.96 -13.65 -6.91
N TYR A 199 -10.09 -12.49 -6.27
CA TYR A 199 -9.64 -12.29 -4.90
C TYR A 199 -10.63 -11.50 -4.07
N HIS A 200 -10.81 -11.93 -2.82
CA HIS A 200 -11.54 -11.17 -1.80
C HIS A 200 -10.61 -10.76 -0.65
N ALA A 201 -10.75 -9.52 -0.17
CA ALA A 201 -10.28 -9.16 1.16
C ALA A 201 -11.16 -9.83 2.21
N VAL A 202 -10.57 -10.54 3.17
CA VAL A 202 -11.30 -11.26 4.22
C VAL A 202 -10.68 -11.11 5.60
N CYS A 203 -11.53 -11.17 6.62
CA CYS A 203 -11.11 -11.27 8.01
C CYS A 203 -10.64 -12.70 8.34
N ARG A 204 -10.06 -12.89 9.52
CA ARG A 204 -9.57 -14.20 10.00
C ARG A 204 -10.63 -15.31 9.94
N LYS A 205 -11.86 -15.00 10.37
CA LYS A 205 -12.96 -15.97 10.42
C LYS A 205 -13.39 -16.42 9.01
N CYS A 206 -13.57 -15.45 8.12
CA CYS A 206 -13.99 -15.64 6.73
C CYS A 206 -12.92 -16.32 5.86
N TYR A 207 -11.63 -16.09 6.15
CA TYR A 207 -10.54 -16.82 5.51
C TYR A 207 -10.63 -18.33 5.79
N GLY A 208 -10.73 -18.71 7.07
CA GLY A 208 -10.72 -20.11 7.50
C GLY A 208 -12.04 -20.86 7.33
N ASN A 209 -13.05 -20.28 6.67
CA ASN A 209 -14.42 -20.82 6.59
C ASN A 209 -15.05 -21.14 7.96
N LEU A 210 -14.61 -20.46 9.04
CA LEU A 210 -15.12 -20.64 10.41
C LEU A 210 -16.57 -20.16 10.60
N MET A 211 -17.25 -19.74 9.53
CA MET A 211 -18.70 -19.48 9.53
C MET A 211 -19.51 -20.72 9.14
N ASN A 212 -18.96 -21.66 8.37
CA ASN A 212 -19.70 -22.85 7.91
C ASN A 212 -19.84 -23.94 8.98
N ASN A 213 -19.09 -23.84 10.09
CA ASN A 213 -19.12 -24.83 11.18
C ASN A 213 -19.95 -24.40 12.40
N VAL A 214 -20.44 -23.15 12.45
CA VAL A 214 -21.20 -22.66 13.62
C VAL A 214 -22.72 -22.83 13.43
N GLU A 215 -23.20 -22.97 12.19
CA GLU A 215 -24.64 -23.16 11.92
C GLU A 215 -25.09 -24.64 11.93
N LYS A 216 -24.18 -25.60 12.13
CA LYS A 216 -24.54 -27.04 12.19
C LYS A 216 -24.78 -27.61 13.59
N GLU A 217 -24.54 -26.86 14.66
CA GLU A 217 -24.65 -27.39 16.04
C GLU A 217 -25.82 -26.84 16.87
N ASN A 218 -26.66 -25.95 16.33
CA ASN A 218 -27.83 -25.43 17.06
C ASN A 218 -29.18 -25.65 16.36
N SER A 219 -29.36 -26.78 15.67
CA SER A 219 -30.72 -27.32 15.47
C SER A 219 -31.07 -28.19 16.67
N ALA A 220 -31.46 -27.55 17.78
CA ALA A 220 -32.13 -28.27 18.86
C ALA A 220 -33.43 -28.88 18.29
N PRO A 221 -33.79 -30.14 18.64
CA PRO A 221 -35.04 -30.72 18.20
C PRO A 221 -36.19 -29.87 18.72
N LEU A 222 -37.14 -29.57 17.83
CA LEU A 222 -38.41 -28.93 18.16
C LEU A 222 -39.01 -29.68 19.35
N ARG A 223 -39.10 -29.02 20.51
CA ARG A 223 -39.86 -29.56 21.64
C ARG A 223 -41.33 -29.40 21.29
N ASP A 224 -42.09 -30.49 21.32
CA ASP A 224 -43.55 -30.43 21.27
C ASP A 224 -44.04 -29.50 22.38
N GLU A 225 -44.63 -28.36 22.00
CA GLU A 225 -45.27 -27.48 22.95
C GLU A 225 -46.61 -28.09 23.36
N THR A 226 -46.75 -28.34 24.65
CA THR A 226 -48.00 -28.71 25.34
C THR A 226 -49.08 -27.67 25.03
N PRO A 227 -50.38 -28.05 24.87
CA PRO A 227 -51.41 -27.09 24.46
C PRO A 227 -51.63 -26.02 25.54
N PRO A 228 -51.92 -24.76 25.17
CA PRO A 228 -52.04 -23.70 26.14
C PRO A 228 -53.37 -23.80 26.91
N HIS A 229 -53.26 -23.76 28.24
CA HIS A 229 -54.39 -23.48 29.13
C HIS A 229 -54.79 -22.01 28.98
N VAL A 230 -56.06 -21.78 28.67
CA VAL A 230 -56.70 -20.47 28.56
C VAL A 230 -56.67 -19.75 29.92
N LEU A 231 -56.15 -18.52 29.97
CA LEU A 231 -56.48 -17.52 30.99
C LEU A 231 -56.38 -16.12 30.39
N MET A 232 -57.50 -15.38 30.47
CA MET A 232 -57.73 -14.04 29.93
C MET A 232 -56.94 -12.97 30.70
N GLY A 233 -56.39 -11.97 30.01
CA GLY A 233 -56.05 -10.69 30.65
C GLY A 233 -55.03 -9.76 29.96
N LYS A 234 -55.57 -8.80 29.19
CA LYS A 234 -55.12 -7.40 28.99
C LYS A 234 -53.77 -7.09 28.28
N THR A 235 -53.90 -6.72 27.01
CA THR A 235 -53.26 -5.62 26.23
C THR A 235 -52.02 -4.90 26.77
N LEU A 236 -50.96 -4.84 25.94
CA LEU A 236 -50.22 -3.61 25.60
C LEU A 236 -49.43 -3.75 24.29
N GLU A 237 -49.26 -2.63 23.60
CA GLU A 237 -49.16 -2.40 22.16
C GLU A 237 -47.84 -2.77 21.44
N SER A 238 -48.00 -2.96 20.13
CA SER A 238 -47.03 -3.21 19.07
C SER A 238 -46.20 -1.98 18.64
N ALA A 239 -44.93 -2.18 18.28
CA ALA A 239 -44.33 -1.59 17.07
C ALA A 239 -42.91 -2.14 16.80
N THR A 240 -42.77 -2.97 15.77
CA THR A 240 -41.50 -3.28 15.10
C THR A 240 -41.44 -2.48 13.79
N VAL A 241 -40.43 -1.63 13.63
CA VAL A 241 -40.15 -0.89 12.39
C VAL A 241 -38.85 -1.42 11.78
N PRO A 242 -38.83 -1.93 10.53
CA PRO A 242 -37.59 -2.20 9.82
C PRO A 242 -37.16 -0.97 9.01
N ARG A 243 -35.95 -0.46 9.23
CA ARG A 243 -35.35 0.61 8.40
C ARG A 243 -34.71 -0.02 7.15
N LYS A 244 -35.31 0.25 5.98
CA LYS A 244 -34.69 0.09 4.65
C LYS A 244 -33.88 1.35 4.32
N LEU A 245 -32.58 1.20 4.07
CA LEU A 245 -31.64 2.17 3.46
C LEU A 245 -30.48 1.27 2.98
N PHE A 246 -30.14 1.09 1.70
CA PHE A 246 -30.07 2.00 0.57
C PHE A 246 -30.40 1.25 -0.73
N SER A 247 -31.39 1.75 -1.48
CA SER A 247 -31.42 1.62 -2.94
C SER A 247 -30.88 2.92 -3.53
N SER A 248 -30.21 2.81 -4.67
CA SER A 248 -29.79 3.89 -5.57
C SER A 248 -28.80 4.91 -5.02
N LEU A 249 -27.53 4.72 -5.38
CA LEU A 249 -26.66 5.82 -5.83
C LEU A 249 -25.76 5.28 -6.95
N HIS A 250 -26.17 5.57 -8.19
CA HIS A 250 -25.33 5.57 -9.39
C HIS A 250 -24.56 6.90 -9.41
N LEU A 251 -23.23 6.84 -9.44
CA LEU A 251 -22.28 7.68 -10.18
C LEU A 251 -20.86 7.34 -9.75
#